data_AF-A0A0R3RBU2-F1
#
_entry.id   AF-A0A0R3RBU2-F1
#
_cell.length_a   1.000
_cell.length_b   1.000
_cell.length_c   1.000
_cell.angle_alpha   90.00
_cell.angle_beta   90.00
_cell.angle_gamma   90.00
#
_symmetry.space_group_name_H-M   'P 1'
#
loop_
_entity.id
_entity.type
_entity.pdbx_description
1 polymer ?
#
loop_
_entity_poly.entity_id
_entity_poly.type
_entity_poly.pdbx_seq_one_letter_code
_entity_poly.pdbx_strand_id
1 'polypeptide(L)'
;MGKKQKSMKDSEFDVGEIQAAGDYSIKPSEKTAVLDTSQWPLLLKNFDKLNVRSNHYTPLPEGCSPLKRDIKNYVSSGCINLDKPANPSSHEVVAWVKRILRVDKTGHSGTLDPKVSGCLIVCIDRATRLAKSQQGAGKEYVAIFRLHNTVESEKKVKQALEKLTGALFQRPPLISAVKRQLRIRTIYENKLIEY
;
A
#
# COMPACT_ATOMS: atom_id res chain seq x y z
N MET A 1 -9.43 5.29 53.19
CA MET A 1 -8.62 5.85 52.08
C MET A 1 -8.78 4.97 50.84
N GLY A 2 -9.85 5.18 50.07
CA GLY A 2 -10.08 4.46 48.81
C GLY A 2 -9.35 5.17 47.67
N LYS A 3 -8.32 4.52 47.10
CA LYS A 3 -7.70 5.00 45.85
C LYS A 3 -8.71 4.86 44.73
N LYS A 4 -9.30 5.98 44.30
CA LYS A 4 -10.04 6.09 43.03
C LYS A 4 -9.13 5.63 41.89
N GLN A 5 -9.46 4.52 41.24
CA GLN A 5 -8.94 4.21 39.92
C GLN A 5 -9.44 5.30 38.95
N LYS A 6 -8.49 6.06 38.42
CA LYS A 6 -8.73 7.12 37.45
C LYS A 6 -8.97 6.42 36.12
N SER A 7 -10.21 6.41 35.63
CA SER A 7 -10.51 6.01 34.26
C SER A 7 -9.87 7.02 33.32
N MET A 8 -8.73 6.65 32.72
CA MET A 8 -8.11 7.45 31.66
C MET A 8 -9.08 7.49 30.47
N LYS A 9 -9.35 8.69 29.98
CA LYS A 9 -10.21 8.92 28.81
C LYS A 9 -9.55 8.28 27.58
N ASP A 10 -10.31 7.48 26.83
CA ASP A 10 -9.91 6.85 25.56
C ASP A 10 -9.59 7.86 24.42
N SER A 11 -9.54 9.17 24.70
CA SER A 11 -9.38 10.24 23.71
C SER A 11 -7.94 10.68 23.46
N GLU A 12 -6.94 10.06 24.09
CA GLU A 12 -5.51 10.45 24.00
C GLU A 12 -4.61 9.42 23.31
N PHE A 13 -5.12 8.23 22.95
CA PHE A 13 -4.32 7.18 22.32
C PHE A 13 -4.50 7.17 20.79
N ASP A 14 -3.40 7.01 20.05
CA ASP A 14 -3.46 6.81 18.60
C ASP A 14 -4.22 5.51 18.28
N VAL A 15 -5.01 5.53 17.20
CA VAL A 15 -5.82 4.37 16.79
C VAL A 15 -4.94 3.14 16.58
N GLY A 16 -3.70 3.33 16.12
CA GLY A 16 -2.71 2.26 15.98
C GLY A 16 -2.33 1.61 17.31
N GLU A 17 -2.15 2.39 18.38
CA GLU A 17 -1.81 1.88 19.71
C GLU A 17 -2.96 1.09 20.33
N ILE A 18 -4.19 1.61 20.19
CA ILE A 18 -5.41 0.91 20.62
C ILE A 18 -5.54 -0.43 19.88
N GLN A 19 -5.30 -0.43 18.57
CA GLN A 19 -5.37 -1.62 17.73
C GLN A 19 -4.27 -2.65 18.03
N ALA A 20 -3.10 -2.21 18.49
CA ALA A 20 -2.02 -3.11 18.90
C ALA A 20 -2.31 -3.76 20.26
N ALA A 21 -2.90 -3.01 21.20
CA ALA A 21 -3.22 -3.50 22.55
C ALA A 21 -4.48 -4.40 22.58
N GLY A 22 -5.47 -4.12 21.72
CA GLY A 22 -6.76 -4.82 21.73
C GLY A 22 -6.68 -6.28 21.26
N ASP A 23 -7.57 -7.12 21.81
CA ASP A 23 -7.81 -8.48 21.30
C ASP A 23 -9.03 -8.53 20.40
N TYR A 24 -8.77 -8.50 19.09
CA TYR A 24 -9.81 -8.51 18.06
C TYR A 24 -9.97 -9.93 17.52
N SER A 25 -10.99 -10.62 18.01
CA SER A 25 -11.41 -11.93 17.52
C SER A 25 -12.93 -11.99 17.43
N ILE A 26 -13.42 -12.67 16.39
CA ILE A 26 -14.84 -12.99 16.28
C ILE A 26 -15.10 -14.12 17.28
N LYS A 27 -16.13 -13.97 18.11
CA LYS A 27 -16.54 -15.01 19.06
C LYS A 27 -17.75 -15.77 18.52
N PRO A 28 -17.83 -17.09 18.71
CA PRO A 28 -19.02 -17.84 18.35
C PRO A 28 -20.21 -17.34 19.20
N SER A 29 -21.36 -17.20 18.57
CA SER A 29 -22.59 -16.73 19.22
C SER A 29 -23.79 -17.44 18.61
N GLU A 30 -24.82 -17.71 19.41
CA GLU A 30 -26.09 -18.23 18.89
C GLU A 30 -26.95 -17.12 18.26
N LYS A 31 -26.74 -15.87 18.69
CA LYS A 31 -27.46 -14.69 18.20
C LYS A 31 -26.58 -13.85 17.29
N THR A 32 -27.20 -13.13 16.34
CA THR A 32 -26.51 -12.13 15.53
C THR A 32 -25.94 -11.05 16.46
N ALA A 33 -24.62 -10.96 16.54
CA ALA A 33 -23.94 -10.03 17.44
C ALA A 33 -24.03 -8.61 16.89
N VAL A 34 -24.57 -7.68 17.69
CA VAL A 34 -24.54 -6.24 17.40
C VAL A 34 -23.26 -5.69 18.01
N LEU A 35 -22.15 -5.81 17.28
CA LEU A 35 -20.83 -5.31 17.70
C LEU A 35 -20.51 -4.04 16.91
N ASP A 36 -19.99 -3.01 17.57
CA ASP A 36 -19.35 -1.90 16.87
C ASP A 36 -17.91 -2.31 16.53
N THR A 37 -17.66 -2.60 15.25
CA THR A 37 -16.33 -3.02 14.75
C THR A 37 -15.66 -1.95 13.90
N SER A 38 -16.10 -0.70 14.00
CA SER A 38 -15.57 0.43 13.21
C SER A 38 -14.09 0.71 13.45
N GLN A 39 -13.59 0.43 14.67
CA GLN A 39 -12.20 0.64 15.07
C GLN A 39 -11.33 -0.62 15.02
N TRP A 40 -11.89 -1.75 14.57
CA TRP A 40 -11.13 -3.00 14.45
C TRP A 40 -10.06 -2.90 13.36
N PRO A 41 -8.91 -3.57 13.51
CA PRO A 41 -7.77 -3.38 12.62
C PRO A 41 -7.95 -4.05 11.26
N LEU A 42 -7.37 -3.42 10.23
CA LEU A 42 -7.15 -4.00 8.91
C LEU A 42 -8.42 -4.60 8.29
N LEU A 43 -8.39 -5.90 7.98
CA LEU A 43 -9.47 -6.64 7.33
C LEU A 43 -10.66 -6.92 8.24
N LEU A 44 -10.51 -6.72 9.56
CA LEU A 44 -11.58 -6.90 10.53
C LEU A 44 -12.40 -5.62 10.77
N LYS A 45 -12.02 -4.51 10.13
CA LYS A 45 -12.74 -3.24 10.21
C LYS A 45 -14.14 -3.35 9.58
N ASN A 46 -15.17 -2.91 10.30
CA ASN A 46 -16.58 -3.00 9.87
C ASN A 46 -17.05 -4.43 9.57
N PHE A 47 -16.54 -5.41 10.31
CA PHE A 47 -16.99 -6.80 10.24
C PHE A 47 -18.51 -6.95 10.44
N ASP A 48 -19.12 -6.11 11.28
CA ASP A 48 -20.57 -6.07 11.54
C ASP A 48 -21.44 -5.86 10.28
N LYS A 49 -20.86 -5.31 9.21
CA LYS A 49 -21.54 -5.08 7.93
C LYS A 49 -21.55 -6.29 7.01
N LEU A 50 -20.87 -7.39 7.37
CA LEU A 50 -20.86 -8.60 6.57
C LEU A 50 -22.16 -9.40 6.77
N ASN A 51 -22.70 -9.93 5.69
CA ASN A 51 -23.84 -10.83 5.76
C ASN A 51 -23.45 -12.12 6.48
N VAL A 52 -24.20 -12.46 7.52
CA VAL A 52 -23.97 -13.66 8.32
C VAL A 52 -24.63 -14.86 7.65
N ARG A 53 -23.84 -15.90 7.34
CA ARG A 53 -24.35 -17.21 6.95
C ARG A 53 -24.53 -18.17 8.14
N SER A 54 -23.55 -18.20 9.05
CA SER A 54 -23.59 -18.96 10.31
C SER A 54 -22.84 -18.18 11.38
N ASN A 55 -23.41 -18.10 12.59
CA ASN A 55 -22.77 -17.47 13.76
C ASN A 55 -22.08 -18.48 14.68
N HIS A 56 -22.32 -19.78 14.46
CA HIS A 56 -21.78 -20.84 15.26
C HIS A 56 -20.63 -21.55 14.53
N TYR A 57 -19.48 -21.61 15.19
CA TYR A 57 -18.33 -22.39 14.77
C TYR A 57 -17.47 -22.74 16.00
N THR A 58 -16.65 -23.77 15.90
CA THR A 58 -15.67 -24.12 16.95
C THR A 58 -14.35 -23.40 16.66
N PRO A 59 -13.94 -22.40 17.45
CA PRO A 59 -12.68 -21.71 17.22
C PRO A 59 -11.51 -22.66 17.48
N LEU A 60 -10.62 -22.77 16.51
CA LEU A 60 -9.36 -23.51 16.67
C LEU A 60 -8.28 -22.55 17.22
N PRO A 61 -7.36 -23.04 18.07
CA PRO A 61 -6.30 -22.22 18.65
C PRO A 61 -5.16 -21.88 17.67
N GLU A 62 -5.26 -22.31 16.41
CA GLU A 62 -4.21 -22.13 15.41
C GLU A 62 -4.25 -20.75 14.75
N GLY A 63 -3.07 -20.15 14.57
CA GLY A 63 -2.92 -18.85 13.94
C GLY A 63 -3.11 -17.67 14.90
N CYS A 64 -3.05 -16.46 14.35
CA CYS A 64 -3.21 -15.23 15.12
C CYS A 64 -3.64 -14.07 14.21
N SER A 65 -4.23 -13.04 14.84
CA SER A 65 -4.55 -11.77 14.19
C SER A 65 -3.27 -11.13 13.63
N PRO A 66 -3.32 -10.42 12.48
CA PRO A 66 -2.12 -9.88 11.83
C PRO A 66 -1.22 -9.02 12.72
N LEU A 67 -1.80 -8.21 13.62
CA LEU A 67 -1.06 -7.34 14.53
C LEU A 67 -0.46 -8.08 15.75
N LYS A 68 -0.93 -9.30 16.04
CA LYS A 68 -0.50 -10.12 17.18
C LYS A 68 0.46 -11.25 16.80
N ARG A 69 0.98 -11.23 15.58
CA ARG A 69 2.00 -12.20 15.15
C ARG A 69 3.28 -11.98 15.94
N ASP A 70 3.99 -13.06 16.24
CA ASP A 70 5.37 -12.97 16.69
C ASP A 70 6.20 -12.23 15.62
N ILE A 71 7.30 -11.60 16.05
CA ILE A 71 8.11 -10.73 15.19
C ILE A 71 8.58 -11.44 13.91
N LYS A 72 8.93 -12.73 13.99
CA LYS A 72 9.41 -13.49 12.85
C LYS A 72 8.29 -13.68 11.82
N ASN A 73 7.12 -14.14 12.27
CA ASN A 73 5.97 -14.31 11.37
C ASN A 73 5.42 -12.98 10.87
N TYR A 74 5.47 -11.91 11.68
CA TYR A 74 5.08 -10.56 11.29
C TYR A 74 5.94 -10.08 10.12
N VAL A 75 7.27 -10.13 10.24
CA VAL A 75 8.22 -9.74 9.19
C VAL A 75 8.05 -10.61 7.94
N SER A 76 7.92 -11.93 8.09
CA SER A 76 7.76 -12.86 6.96
C SER A 76 6.48 -12.62 6.12
N SER A 77 5.52 -11.85 6.65
CA SER A 77 4.28 -11.47 5.97
C SER A 77 4.13 -9.96 5.83
N GLY A 78 5.22 -9.24 6.07
CA GLY A 78 5.26 -7.80 6.04
C GLY A 78 5.44 -7.26 4.63
N CYS A 79 5.01 -6.03 4.48
CA CYS A 79 5.43 -5.16 3.38
C CYS A 79 5.94 -3.84 3.98
N ILE A 80 6.87 -3.21 3.28
CA ILE A 80 7.42 -1.91 3.64
C ILE A 80 7.00 -0.93 2.55
N ASN A 81 6.28 0.12 2.93
CA ASN A 81 6.06 1.27 2.07
C ASN A 81 7.32 2.14 2.09
N LEU A 82 8.26 1.86 1.18
CA LEU A 82 9.59 2.46 1.18
C LEU A 82 9.58 3.71 0.29
N ASP A 83 10.08 4.83 0.81
CA ASP A 83 10.44 5.98 -0.03
C ASP A 83 11.79 5.70 -0.69
N LYS A 84 11.75 5.31 -1.96
CA LYS A 84 12.94 4.94 -2.71
C LYS A 84 13.80 6.19 -2.92
N PRO A 85 15.10 6.17 -2.56
CA PRO A 85 15.97 7.28 -2.89
C PRO A 85 16.22 7.34 -4.41
N ALA A 86 16.50 8.55 -4.90
CA ALA A 86 17.00 8.74 -6.25
C ALA A 86 18.44 8.19 -6.37
N ASN A 87 18.78 7.70 -7.58
CA ASN A 87 20.01 7.07 -8.05
C ASN A 87 20.06 5.53 -8.05
N PRO A 88 19.86 4.79 -6.95
CA PRO A 88 19.92 3.33 -7.02
C PRO A 88 18.72 2.79 -7.80
N SER A 89 18.91 1.67 -8.49
CA SER A 89 17.80 0.95 -9.11
C SER A 89 16.88 0.35 -8.05
N SER A 90 15.62 0.13 -8.41
CA SER A 90 14.67 -0.53 -7.51
C SER A 90 15.14 -1.92 -7.05
N HIS A 91 15.87 -2.64 -7.91
CA HIS A 91 16.41 -3.97 -7.59
C HIS A 91 17.53 -3.90 -6.55
N GLU A 92 18.41 -2.90 -6.62
CA GLU A 92 19.47 -2.69 -5.62
C GLU A 92 18.88 -2.36 -4.25
N VAL A 93 17.91 -1.45 -4.20
CA VAL A 93 17.25 -1.07 -2.93
C VAL A 93 16.59 -2.28 -2.28
N VAL A 94 15.86 -3.10 -3.05
CA VAL A 94 15.22 -4.32 -2.56
C VAL A 94 16.26 -5.35 -2.09
N ALA A 95 17.41 -5.47 -2.78
CA ALA A 95 18.51 -6.33 -2.36
C ALA A 95 19.15 -5.86 -1.04
N TRP A 96 19.23 -4.55 -0.80
CA TRP A 96 19.68 -4.01 0.48
C TRP A 96 18.70 -4.34 1.60
N VAL A 97 17.39 -4.15 1.38
CA VAL A 97 16.35 -4.52 2.36
C VAL A 97 16.45 -6.00 2.72
N LYS A 98 16.60 -6.88 1.72
CA LYS A 98 16.81 -8.31 1.94
C LYS A 98 18.01 -8.59 2.83
N ARG A 99 19.15 -7.95 2.55
CA ARG A 99 20.41 -8.13 3.30
C ARG A 99 20.32 -7.61 4.73
N ILE A 100 19.71 -6.43 4.92
CA ILE A 100 19.55 -5.79 6.23
C ILE A 100 18.64 -6.63 7.13
N LEU A 101 17.49 -7.07 6.61
CA LEU A 101 16.52 -7.86 7.36
C LEU A 101 16.89 -9.35 7.46
N ARG A 102 17.87 -9.80 6.68
CA ARG A 102 18.33 -11.21 6.60
C ARG A 102 17.18 -12.18 6.28
N VAL A 103 16.34 -11.79 5.34
CA VAL A 103 15.16 -12.55 4.89
C VAL A 103 15.46 -13.33 3.60
N ASP A 104 14.66 -14.34 3.32
CA ASP A 104 14.91 -15.26 2.21
C ASP A 104 14.51 -14.66 0.86
N LYS A 105 13.37 -13.95 0.82
CA LYS A 105 12.80 -13.42 -0.42
C LYS A 105 12.26 -12.01 -0.23
N THR A 106 12.48 -11.20 -1.24
CA THR A 106 11.92 -9.85 -1.35
C THR A 106 11.42 -9.61 -2.76
N GLY A 107 10.35 -8.83 -2.90
CA GLY A 107 9.79 -8.39 -4.17
C GLY A 107 9.30 -6.95 -4.07
N HIS A 108 8.93 -6.32 -5.19
CA HIS A 108 8.49 -4.92 -5.18
C HIS A 108 7.29 -4.63 -6.10
N SER A 109 6.59 -3.52 -5.82
CA SER A 109 5.36 -3.08 -6.51
C SER A 109 5.53 -2.56 -7.94
N GLY A 110 6.74 -2.58 -8.49
CA GLY A 110 7.05 -2.03 -9.81
C GLY A 110 8.44 -1.40 -9.83
N THR A 111 9.07 -1.38 -11.01
CA THR A 111 10.41 -0.81 -11.15
C THR A 111 10.29 0.70 -11.34
N LEU A 112 10.72 1.46 -10.34
CA LEU A 112 11.04 2.87 -10.51
C LEU A 112 12.42 2.99 -11.15
N ASP A 113 12.53 3.86 -12.16
CA ASP A 113 13.81 4.18 -12.80
C ASP A 113 14.81 4.73 -11.77
N PRO A 114 16.12 4.61 -12.03
CA PRO A 114 17.16 5.06 -11.10
C PRO A 114 16.92 6.46 -10.53
N LYS A 115 16.58 7.43 -11.36
CA LYS A 115 16.38 8.83 -10.97
C LYS A 115 15.03 9.13 -10.29
N VAL A 116 14.12 8.16 -10.25
CA VAL A 116 12.78 8.33 -9.66
C VAL A 116 12.83 7.93 -8.19
N SER A 117 12.27 8.80 -7.33
CA SER A 117 12.05 8.53 -5.90
C SER A 117 10.58 8.24 -5.61
N GLY A 118 10.25 7.98 -4.35
CA GLY A 118 8.87 7.81 -3.89
C GLY A 118 8.48 6.36 -3.61
N CYS A 119 7.17 6.11 -3.63
CA CYS A 119 6.58 4.87 -3.13
C CYS A 119 7.04 3.61 -3.88
N LEU A 120 7.81 2.77 -3.19
CA LEU A 120 8.19 1.42 -3.59
C LEU A 120 7.74 0.45 -2.50
N ILE A 121 6.64 -0.28 -2.72
CA ILE A 121 6.18 -1.28 -1.75
C ILE A 121 7.09 -2.49 -1.88
N VAL A 122 7.87 -2.77 -0.83
CA VAL A 122 8.75 -3.95 -0.75
C VAL A 122 8.04 -5.04 0.03
N CYS A 123 7.73 -6.16 -0.63
CA CYS A 123 7.11 -7.33 -0.02
C CYS A 123 8.18 -8.30 0.50
N ILE A 124 7.99 -8.85 1.70
CA ILE A 124 8.93 -9.76 2.36
C ILE A 124 8.35 -11.19 2.40
N ASP A 125 9.18 -12.19 2.10
CA ASP A 125 8.88 -13.63 2.16
C ASP A 125 7.49 -14.02 1.64
N ARG A 126 6.53 -14.34 2.52
CA ARG A 126 5.18 -14.76 2.13
C ARG A 126 4.42 -13.66 1.39
N ALA A 127 4.67 -12.39 1.72
CA ALA A 127 4.04 -11.25 1.06
C ALA A 127 4.50 -11.08 -0.39
N THR A 128 5.62 -11.68 -0.82
CA THR A 128 6.08 -11.62 -2.22
C THR A 128 5.05 -12.17 -3.20
N ARG A 129 4.15 -13.05 -2.76
CA ARG A 129 2.99 -13.53 -3.53
C ARG A 129 2.06 -12.40 -4.00
N LEU A 130 2.03 -11.28 -3.29
CA LEU A 130 1.22 -10.12 -3.64
C LEU A 130 1.90 -9.20 -4.66
N ALA A 131 3.22 -9.33 -4.90
CA ALA A 131 3.98 -8.40 -5.75
C ALA A 131 3.38 -8.27 -7.15
N LYS A 132 2.90 -9.37 -7.75
CA LYS A 132 2.26 -9.36 -9.08
C LYS A 132 1.03 -8.45 -9.13
N SER A 133 0.19 -8.48 -8.09
CA SER A 133 -0.98 -7.59 -8.01
C SER A 133 -0.56 -6.12 -7.86
N GLN A 134 0.49 -5.86 -7.07
CA GLN A 134 1.00 -4.51 -6.83
C GLN A 134 1.64 -3.90 -8.09
N GLN A 135 2.32 -4.72 -8.90
CA GLN A 135 2.87 -4.32 -10.19
C GLN A 135 1.80 -3.92 -11.20
N GLY A 136 0.64 -4.58 -11.17
CA GLY A 136 -0.50 -4.26 -12.05
C GLY A 136 -1.40 -3.13 -11.54
N ALA A 137 -1.28 -2.75 -10.27
CA ALA A 137 -2.10 -1.69 -9.68
C ALA A 137 -1.81 -0.31 -10.30
N GLY A 138 -2.81 0.58 -10.24
CA GLY A 138 -2.66 1.99 -10.62
C GLY A 138 -1.50 2.67 -9.89
N LYS A 139 -0.97 3.72 -10.51
CA LYS A 139 0.16 4.50 -10.02
C LYS A 139 -0.10 5.98 -10.28
N GLU A 140 0.34 6.80 -9.34
CA GLU A 140 0.29 8.26 -9.42
C GLU A 140 1.71 8.81 -9.37
N TYR A 141 1.96 9.90 -10.08
CA TYR A 141 3.27 10.51 -10.18
C TYR A 141 3.15 12.03 -10.09
N VAL A 142 4.11 12.65 -9.41
CA VAL A 142 4.44 14.06 -9.57
C VAL A 142 5.65 14.13 -10.48
N ALA A 143 5.57 14.92 -11.54
CA ALA A 143 6.61 15.01 -12.55
C ALA A 143 6.89 16.46 -12.92
N ILE A 144 8.16 16.72 -13.26
CA ILE A 144 8.62 17.99 -13.82
C ILE A 144 8.91 17.75 -15.29
N PHE A 145 8.31 18.54 -16.17
CA PHE A 145 8.61 18.52 -17.60
C PHE A 145 9.48 19.73 -17.97
N ARG A 146 10.33 19.56 -18.98
CA ARG A 146 11.14 20.64 -19.55
C ARG A 146 10.74 20.85 -21.00
N LEU A 147 10.29 22.06 -21.32
CA LEU A 147 10.06 22.48 -22.69
C LEU A 147 11.37 23.00 -23.30
N HIS A 148 11.61 22.68 -24.57
CA HIS A 148 12.84 23.10 -25.25
C HIS A 148 12.79 24.55 -25.73
N ASN A 149 11.58 25.12 -25.86
CA ASN A 149 11.34 26.51 -26.25
C ASN A 149 10.22 27.10 -25.39
N THR A 150 10.15 28.43 -25.35
CA THR A 150 9.05 29.17 -24.74
C THR A 150 7.74 28.91 -25.49
N VAL A 151 6.64 28.82 -24.76
CA VAL A 151 5.29 28.67 -25.32
C VAL A 151 4.54 29.98 -25.20
N GLU A 152 3.69 30.28 -26.19
CA GLU A 152 2.91 31.52 -26.24
C GLU A 152 2.04 31.79 -25.00
N SER A 153 1.51 30.74 -24.35
CA SER A 153 0.74 30.89 -23.11
C SER A 153 0.63 29.58 -22.32
N GLU A 154 0.43 29.70 -21.01
CA GLU A 154 0.13 28.57 -20.11
C GLU A 154 -1.14 27.81 -20.53
N LYS A 155 -2.13 28.49 -21.14
CA LYS A 155 -3.36 27.86 -21.65
C LYS A 155 -3.06 26.77 -22.68
N LYS A 156 -2.07 26.98 -23.56
CA LYS A 156 -1.67 25.95 -24.54
C LYS A 156 -1.09 24.71 -23.86
N VAL A 157 -0.38 24.89 -22.75
CA VAL A 157 0.18 23.77 -21.96
C VAL A 157 -0.96 22.96 -21.33
N LYS A 158 -1.95 23.63 -20.71
CA LYS A 158 -3.13 22.97 -20.15
C LYS A 158 -3.91 22.17 -21.20
N GLN A 159 -4.18 22.77 -22.36
CA GLN A 159 -4.84 22.09 -23.48
C GLN A 159 -4.04 20.88 -24.00
N ALA A 160 -2.72 20.96 -24.02
CA ALA A 160 -1.87 19.83 -24.42
C ALA A 160 -1.93 18.69 -23.39
N LEU A 161 -1.95 19.02 -22.10
CA LEU A 161 -2.09 18.03 -21.02
C LEU A 161 -3.46 17.35 -21.06
N GLU A 162 -4.55 18.11 -21.29
CA GLU A 162 -5.90 17.54 -21.45
C GLU A 162 -5.95 16.51 -22.60
N LYS A 163 -5.29 16.79 -23.73
CA LYS A 163 -5.17 15.83 -24.86
C LYS A 163 -4.37 14.58 -24.51
N LEU A 164 -3.54 14.62 -23.47
CA LEU A 164 -2.79 13.49 -22.93
C LEU A 164 -3.54 12.82 -21.75
N THR A 165 -4.87 12.87 -21.74
CA THR A 165 -5.71 12.05 -20.85
C THR A 165 -6.44 10.96 -21.64
N GLY A 166 -6.85 9.90 -20.95
CA GLY A 166 -7.51 8.74 -21.57
C GLY A 166 -6.54 7.73 -22.17
N ALA A 167 -7.03 6.95 -23.14
CA ALA A 167 -6.28 5.86 -23.77
C ALA A 167 -5.31 6.40 -24.83
N LEU A 168 -4.01 6.28 -24.56
CA LEU A 168 -2.94 6.82 -25.40
C LEU A 168 -2.06 5.71 -25.97
N PHE A 169 -1.59 5.92 -27.20
CA PHE A 169 -0.54 5.11 -27.77
C PHE A 169 0.81 5.47 -27.15
N GLN A 170 1.50 4.45 -26.63
CA GLN A 170 2.84 4.58 -26.07
C GLN A 170 3.74 3.49 -26.64
N ARG A 171 5.00 3.83 -26.88
CA ARG A 171 6.04 2.87 -27.21
C ARG A 171 7.10 2.93 -26.10
N PRO A 172 7.50 1.78 -25.51
CA PRO A 172 8.57 1.78 -24.54
C PRO A 172 9.84 2.49 -25.06
N PRO A 173 10.60 3.15 -24.18
CA PRO A 173 11.87 3.77 -24.54
C PRO A 173 12.92 2.71 -24.93
N LEU A 174 14.08 3.17 -25.39
CA LEU A 174 15.20 2.28 -25.78
C LEU A 174 15.67 1.41 -24.61
N ILE A 175 15.82 2.01 -23.43
CA ILE A 175 16.17 1.31 -22.20
C ILE A 175 14.87 0.95 -21.49
N SER A 176 14.46 -0.32 -21.55
CA SER A 176 13.28 -0.80 -20.85
C SER A 176 13.37 -2.30 -20.55
N ALA A 177 12.67 -2.74 -19.50
CA ALA A 177 12.59 -4.16 -19.11
C ALA A 177 11.58 -4.96 -19.94
N VAL A 178 10.93 -4.36 -20.94
CA VAL A 178 9.84 -4.95 -21.72
C VAL A 178 10.08 -4.78 -23.21
N LYS A 179 9.49 -5.68 -24.01
CA LYS A 179 9.63 -5.62 -25.47
C LYS A 179 9.12 -4.27 -26.01
N ARG A 180 9.92 -3.63 -26.87
CA ARG A 180 9.62 -2.32 -27.46
C ARG A 180 8.59 -2.41 -28.58
N GLN A 181 7.33 -2.55 -28.22
CA GLN A 181 6.17 -2.58 -29.13
C GLN A 181 5.18 -1.46 -28.80
N LEU A 182 4.44 -0.99 -29.81
CA LEU A 182 3.36 -0.02 -29.60
C LEU A 182 2.27 -0.67 -28.73
N ARG A 183 1.78 0.08 -27.75
CA ARG A 183 0.76 -0.39 -26.81
C ARG A 183 -0.11 0.77 -26.35
N ILE A 184 -1.31 0.43 -25.88
CA ILE A 184 -2.23 1.41 -25.31
C ILE A 184 -2.02 1.46 -23.79
N ARG A 185 -1.96 2.66 -23.23
CA ARG A 185 -1.96 2.92 -21.79
C ARG A 185 -2.90 4.07 -21.48
N THR A 186 -3.56 4.00 -20.34
CA THR A 186 -4.55 5.00 -19.93
C THR A 186 -3.95 5.93 -18.90
N ILE A 187 -4.06 7.23 -19.13
CA ILE A 187 -3.87 8.27 -18.10
C ILE A 187 -5.26 8.63 -17.58
N TYR A 188 -5.55 8.30 -16.33
CA TYR A 188 -6.88 8.52 -15.74
C TYR A 188 -7.17 10.00 -15.52
N GLU A 189 -6.20 10.71 -14.96
CA GLU A 189 -6.26 12.13 -14.67
C GLU A 189 -4.84 12.70 -14.78
N ASN A 190 -4.73 13.95 -15.18
CA ASN A 190 -3.53 14.75 -14.97
C ASN A 190 -3.92 16.15 -14.51
N LYS A 191 -3.05 16.78 -13.71
CA LYS A 191 -3.28 18.11 -13.14
C LYS A 191 -1.99 18.90 -13.21
N LEU A 192 -2.04 20.07 -13.84
CA LEU A 192 -0.93 21.03 -13.82
C LEU A 192 -0.89 21.72 -12.44
N ILE A 193 0.23 21.59 -11.73
CA ILE A 193 0.43 22.19 -10.41
C ILE A 193 1.02 23.60 -10.56
N GLU A 194 2.10 23.72 -11.34
CA GLU A 194 2.87 24.94 -11.56
C GLU A 194 3.48 24.91 -12.97
N TYR A 195 3.62 26.09 -13.61
CA TYR A 195 4.25 26.26 -14.92
C TYR A 195 5.02 27.57 -15.01
#